data_AF-A0A0F9QTT9-F1
#
_entry.id   AF-A0A0F9QTT9-F1
#
_cell.length_a   1.000
_cell.length_b   1.000
_cell.length_c   1.000
_cell.angle_alpha   90.00
_cell.angle_beta   90.00
_cell.angle_gamma   90.00
#
_symmetry.space_group_name_H-M   'P 1'
#
loop_
_entity.id
_entity.type
_entity.pdbx_description
1 polymer ?
#
loop_
_entity_poly.entity_id
_entity_poly.type
_entity_poly.pdbx_seq_one_letter_code
_entity_poly.pdbx_strand_id
1 'polypeptide(L)'
;GFDPIFMVDASTNYKMDDEKGFKELEKNNVFKQAPAGRKADWTVLMLAQTNNCHFITNDLYKEYREEFGGEWIRDNRITLILAGRQWLLEYPE
;
A
#
# COMPACT_ATOMS: atom_id res chain seq x y z
N GLY A 1 -12.79 13.28 -6.17
CA GLY A 1 -11.40 12.84 -5.97
C GLY A 1 -11.40 11.67 -5.01
N PHE A 2 -10.33 10.87 -4.99
CA PHE A 2 -10.14 9.82 -3.98
C PHE A 2 -9.45 10.40 -2.73
N ASP A 3 -9.72 9.82 -1.57
CA ASP A 3 -9.01 10.12 -0.32
C ASP A 3 -8.13 8.90 0.05
N PRO A 4 -6.87 8.84 -0.42
CA PRO A 4 -6.04 7.65 -0.28
C PRO A 4 -5.54 7.46 1.14
N ILE A 5 -5.55 6.22 1.61
CA ILE A 5 -4.87 5.82 2.85
C ILE A 5 -3.47 5.35 2.48
N PHE A 6 -2.45 6.13 2.82
CA PHE A 6 -1.06 5.72 2.65
C PHE A 6 -0.60 4.87 3.84
N MET A 7 -0.10 3.67 3.53
CA MET A 7 0.44 2.72 4.50
C MET A 7 1.92 2.48 4.21
N VAL A 8 2.76 2.52 5.24
CA VAL A 8 4.18 2.15 5.14
C VAL A 8 4.56 1.17 6.23
N ASP A 9 5.59 0.37 5.99
CA ASP A 9 6.13 -0.52 7.00
C ASP A 9 6.82 0.31 8.11
N ALA A 10 6.67 -0.08 9.37
CA ALA A 10 7.30 0.65 10.48
C ALA A 10 8.84 0.64 10.38
N SER A 11 9.40 -0.38 9.71
CA SER A 11 10.84 -0.52 9.48
C SER A 11 11.40 0.37 8.36
N THR A 12 10.55 1.08 7.61
CA THR A 12 10.90 1.81 6.39
C THR A 12 11.90 2.96 6.61
N ASN A 13 11.96 3.50 7.84
CA ASN A 13 12.81 4.64 8.20
C ASN A 13 14.31 4.48 7.88
N TYR A 14 14.84 3.25 7.78
CA TYR A 14 16.28 2.99 7.67
C TYR A 14 16.82 2.91 6.23
N LYS A 15 15.98 3.11 5.20
CA LYS A 15 16.37 2.84 3.79
C LYS A 15 15.97 3.94 2.79
N MET A 16 15.61 5.13 3.28
CA MET A 16 15.09 6.20 2.44
C MET A 16 16.21 7.09 1.88
N ASP A 17 16.17 7.36 0.57
CA ASP A 17 17.11 8.29 -0.09
C ASP A 17 16.96 9.72 0.42
N ASP A 18 15.73 10.13 0.77
CA ASP A 18 15.41 11.40 1.42
C ASP A 18 14.77 11.17 2.80
N GLU A 19 15.61 10.86 3.79
CA GLU A 19 15.17 10.69 5.18
C GLU A 19 14.48 11.94 5.75
N LYS A 20 14.91 13.14 5.34
CA LYS A 20 14.34 14.40 5.85
C LYS A 20 12.92 14.58 5.35
N GLY A 21 12.71 14.40 4.05
CA GLY A 21 11.37 14.43 3.45
C GLY A 21 10.45 13.37 4.07
N PHE A 22 10.95 12.14 4.28
CA PHE A 22 10.15 11.08 4.92
C PHE A 22 9.69 11.47 6.34
N LYS A 23 10.59 11.99 7.18
CA LYS A 23 10.24 12.45 8.55
C LYS A 23 9.27 13.62 8.55
N GLU A 24 9.34 14.49 7.55
CA GLU A 24 8.38 15.58 7.39
C GLU A 24 6.99 15.06 7.03
N LEU A 25 6.90 14.10 6.11
CA LEU A 25 5.64 13.42 5.77
C LEU A 25 5.04 12.68 6.99
N GLU A 26 5.88 12.02 7.79
CA GLU A 26 5.48 11.38 9.05
C GLU A 26 4.90 12.39 10.03
N LYS A 27 5.64 13.48 10.30
CA LYS A 27 5.21 14.56 11.20
C LYS A 27 3.88 15.19 10.76
N ASN A 28 3.68 15.30 9.45
CA ASN A 28 2.47 15.86 8.86
C ASN A 28 1.31 14.85 8.73
N ASN A 29 1.46 13.62 9.26
CA ASN A 29 0.45 12.56 9.22
C ASN A 29 -0.01 12.19 7.79
N VAL A 30 0.87 12.32 6.79
CA VAL A 30 0.53 12.02 5.39
C VAL A 30 0.35 10.51 5.16
N PHE A 31 1.03 9.68 5.94
CA PHE A 31 0.86 8.23 5.92
C PHE A 31 0.67 7.66 7.33
N LYS A 32 0.24 6.40 7.39
CA LYS A 32 0.15 5.58 8.60
C LYS A 32 1.21 4.49 8.55
N GLN A 33 1.77 4.17 9.71
CA GLN A 33 2.67 3.02 9.86
C GLN A 33 1.87 1.77 10.20
N ALA A 34 2.29 0.64 9.65
CA ALA A 34 1.80 -0.66 10.08
C ALA A 34 2.08 -0.86 11.59
N PRO A 35 1.17 -1.48 12.35
CA PRO A 35 1.40 -1.80 13.75
C PRO A 35 2.69 -2.62 13.95
N ALA A 36 3.36 -2.41 15.08
CA ALA A 36 4.56 -3.17 15.42
C ALA A 36 4.31 -4.69 15.35
N GLY A 37 5.21 -5.42 14.68
CA GLY A 37 5.10 -6.87 14.50
C GLY A 37 4.15 -7.31 13.37
N ARG A 38 3.55 -6.38 12.61
CA ARG A 38 2.79 -6.67 11.39
C ARG A 38 3.45 -6.05 10.17
N LYS A 39 3.46 -6.79 9.06
CA LYS A 39 3.86 -6.26 7.76
C LYS A 39 2.83 -5.25 7.25
N ALA A 40 3.31 -4.26 6.50
CA ALA A 40 2.42 -3.30 5.84
C ALA A 40 1.41 -4.01 4.91
N ASP A 41 1.85 -5.03 4.17
CA ASP A 41 1.03 -5.77 3.20
C ASP A 41 -0.26 -6.33 3.80
N TRP A 42 -0.16 -7.03 4.92
CA TRP A 42 -1.32 -7.55 5.64
C TRP A 42 -2.28 -6.41 6.06
N THR A 43 -1.72 -5.29 6.51
CA THR A 43 -2.52 -4.14 6.98
C THR A 43 -3.23 -3.45 5.82
N VAL A 44 -2.58 -3.34 4.66
CA VAL A 44 -3.19 -2.84 3.42
C VAL A 44 -4.39 -3.68 3.02
N LEU A 45 -4.25 -5.01 2.98
CA LEU A 45 -5.34 -5.92 2.62
C LEU A 45 -6.52 -5.84 3.60
N MET A 46 -6.22 -5.83 4.90
CA MET A 46 -7.24 -5.70 5.94
C MET A 46 -8.01 -4.37 5.84
N LEU A 47 -7.31 -3.26 5.65
CA LEU A 47 -7.95 -1.95 5.48
C LEU A 47 -8.78 -1.88 4.20
N ALA A 48 -8.28 -2.45 3.10
CA ALA A 48 -9.01 -2.49 1.83
C ALA A 48 -10.33 -3.27 1.94
N GLN A 49 -10.34 -4.44 2.59
CA GLN A 49 -11.59 -5.17 2.86
C GLN A 49 -12.53 -4.40 3.79
N THR A 50 -11.98 -3.85 4.89
CA THR A 50 -12.78 -3.16 5.90
C THR A 50 -13.48 -1.91 5.35
N ASN A 51 -12.81 -1.19 4.44
CA ASN A 51 -13.32 0.04 3.85
C ASN A 51 -13.94 -0.15 2.46
N ASN A 52 -14.01 -1.39 1.97
CA ASN A 52 -14.49 -1.73 0.63
C ASN A 52 -13.84 -0.88 -0.47
N CYS A 53 -12.51 -0.82 -0.48
CA CYS A 53 -11.74 -0.03 -1.44
C CYS A 53 -10.66 -0.85 -2.15
N HIS A 54 -10.22 -0.34 -3.31
CA HIS A 54 -9.08 -0.88 -4.02
C HIS A 54 -7.77 -0.55 -3.31
N PHE A 55 -6.75 -1.37 -3.56
CA PHE A 55 -5.39 -1.12 -3.11
C PHE A 55 -4.42 -1.09 -4.29
N ILE A 56 -3.38 -0.28 -4.18
CA ILE A 56 -2.40 -0.05 -5.24
C ILE A 56 -1.10 -0.77 -4.89
N THR A 57 -0.73 -1.78 -5.67
CA THR A 57 0.53 -2.52 -5.51
C THR A 57 0.85 -3.35 -6.75
N ASN A 58 2.14 -3.57 -7.00
CA ASN A 58 2.57 -4.54 -8.00
C ASN A 58 2.76 -5.95 -7.41
N ASP A 59 2.76 -6.08 -6.09
CA ASP A 59 2.87 -7.38 -5.44
C ASP A 59 1.60 -8.21 -5.68
N LEU A 60 1.77 -9.51 -5.83
CA LEU A 60 0.69 -10.49 -6.00
C LEU A 60 0.14 -10.99 -4.66
N TYR A 61 0.78 -10.65 -3.54
CA TYR A 61 0.42 -11.03 -2.18
C TYR A 61 0.12 -12.52 -2.04
N LYS A 62 1.03 -13.34 -2.60
CA LYS A 62 0.83 -14.79 -2.70
C LYS A 62 0.65 -15.44 -1.33
N GLU A 63 1.39 -14.98 -0.33
CA GLU A 63 1.30 -15.48 1.05
C GLU A 63 -0.03 -15.18 1.75
N TYR A 64 -0.81 -14.23 1.24
CA TYR A 64 -2.06 -13.75 1.85
C TYR A 64 -3.31 -14.24 1.12
N ARG A 65 -3.16 -15.01 0.03
CA ARG A 65 -4.29 -15.46 -0.80
C ARG A 65 -5.24 -16.40 -0.06
N GLU A 66 -4.74 -17.23 0.83
CA GLU A 66 -5.59 -18.12 1.65
C GLU A 66 -6.39 -17.33 2.68
N GLU A 67 -5.80 -16.31 3.29
CA GLU A 67 -6.43 -15.50 4.34
C GLU A 67 -7.45 -14.50 3.79
N PHE A 68 -7.10 -13.78 2.72
CA PHE A 68 -7.92 -12.69 2.20
C PHE A 68 -8.72 -13.06 0.93
N GLY A 69 -8.49 -14.25 0.38
CA GLY A 69 -9.10 -14.70 -0.87
C GLY A 69 -8.30 -14.26 -2.10
N GLY A 70 -7.71 -15.21 -2.82
CA GLY A 70 -6.87 -14.93 -3.99
C GLY A 70 -7.60 -14.23 -5.14
N GLU A 71 -8.88 -14.53 -5.35
CA GLU A 71 -9.72 -13.83 -6.35
C GLU A 71 -10.01 -12.40 -5.91
N TRP A 72 -10.38 -12.19 -4.64
CA TRP A 72 -10.61 -10.84 -4.10
C TRP A 72 -9.37 -9.96 -4.23
N ILE A 73 -8.18 -10.50 -3.91
CA ILE A 73 -6.90 -9.80 -4.10
C ILE A 73 -6.72 -9.41 -5.57
N ARG A 74 -6.96 -10.34 -6.51
CA ARG A 74 -6.80 -10.06 -7.95
C ARG A 74 -7.76 -8.95 -8.40
N ASP A 75 -9.02 -9.05 -8.01
CA ASP A 75 -10.11 -8.20 -8.51
C ASP A 75 -10.15 -6.82 -7.82
N ASN A 76 -9.40 -6.62 -6.72
CA ASN A 76 -9.31 -5.34 -6.01
C ASN A 76 -7.95 -4.65 -6.11
N ARG A 77 -6.97 -5.30 -6.73
CA ARG A 77 -5.62 -4.77 -6.89
C ARG A 77 -5.50 -3.92 -8.14
N ILE A 78 -5.04 -2.68 -7.94
CA ILE A 78 -4.60 -1.77 -9.01
C ILE A 78 -3.08 -1.89 -9.13
N THR A 79 -2.59 -2.21 -10.33
CA THR A 79 -1.15 -2.23 -10.65
C THR A 79 -0.68 -0.85 -11.07
N LEU A 80 0.62 -0.57 -10.87
CA LEU A 80 1.20 0.74 -11.15
C LEU A 80 2.51 0.65 -11.93
N ILE A 81 2.71 1.57 -12.86
CA ILE A 81 3.97 1.72 -13.60
C ILE A 81 4.44 3.17 -13.45
N LEU A 82 5.70 3.35 -13.06
CA LEU A 82 6.36 4.64 -13.09
C LEU A 82 7.20 4.75 -14.37
N ALA A 83 6.72 5.53 -15.35
CA ALA A 83 7.41 5.79 -16.61
C ALA A 83 7.90 7.24 -16.64
N GLY A 84 9.18 7.45 -16.33
CA GLY A 84 9.75 8.79 -16.18
C GLY A 84 9.14 9.52 -14.97
N ARG A 85 8.30 10.54 -15.22
CA ARG A 85 7.59 11.31 -14.17
C ARG A 85 6.08 11.04 -14.14
N GLN A 86 5.62 10.05 -14.90
CA GLN A 86 4.20 9.73 -15.03
C GLN A 86 3.89 8.41 -14.34
N TRP A 87 2.82 8.42 -13.53
CA TRP A 87 2.22 7.22 -12.98
C TRP A 87 1.14 6.74 -13.93
N LEU A 88 1.22 5.46 -14.32
CA LEU A 88 0.15 4.76 -15.03
C LEU A 88 -0.46 3.75 -14.06
N LEU A 89 -1.77 3.80 -13.91
CA LEU A 89 -2.53 2.88 -13.07
C LEU A 89 -3.35 1.96 -13.98
N GLU A 90 -3.26 0.66 -13.73
CA GLU A 90 -4.05 -0.36 -14.41
C GLU A 90 -5.05 -0.93 -13.40
N TYR A 91 -6.33 -0.73 -13.69
CA TYR A 91 -7.43 -1.17 -12.84
C TYR A 91 -7.80 -2.62 -13.19
N PRO A 92 -8.25 -3.41 -12.21
CA PRO A 92 -8.78 -4.75 -12.48
C PRO A 92 -10.01 -4.66 -13.39
N GLU A 93 -10.13 -5.62 -14.32
CA GLU A 93 -11.26 -5.76 -15.27
C GLU A 93 -12.55 -6.23 -14.60
#